data_AF-M5BSZ8-F1
#
_entry.id   AF-M5BSZ8-F1
#
_cell.length_a   1.000
_cell.length_b   1.000
_cell.length_c   1.000
_cell.angle_alpha   90.00
_cell.angle_beta   90.00
_cell.angle_gamma   90.00
#
_symmetry.space_group_name_H-M   'P 1'
#
loop_
_entity.id
_entity.type
_entity.pdbx_description
1 polymer ?
#
loop_
_entity_poly.entity_id
_entity_poly.type
_entity_poly.pdbx_seq_one_letter_code
_entity_poly.pdbx_strand_id
1 'polypeptide(L)'
;MTETANAAMKSNRWQGSDGIITEGQDGDLNANNDGRGFKAIFIRGLLEVFQRSVANNDLRILIHSYVDVQYNALLDLASNGASYGVVWHGPYFGPTSWGQNAALDILVTAIVAN
;
A
#
# COMPACT_ATOMS: atom_id res chain seq x y z
N MET A 1 -8.24 -17.67 6.57
CA MET A 1 -8.05 -16.31 6.01
C MET A 1 -6.88 -15.60 6.67
N THR A 2 -6.75 -15.63 8.00
CA THR A 2 -5.61 -15.01 8.71
C THR A 2 -4.25 -15.44 8.18
N GLU A 3 -3.96 -16.74 8.10
CA GLU A 3 -2.67 -17.23 7.58
C GLU A 3 -2.37 -16.75 6.16
N THR A 4 -3.37 -16.77 5.28
CA THR A 4 -3.24 -16.31 3.88
C THR A 4 -2.96 -14.81 3.81
N ALA A 5 -3.70 -14.00 4.57
CA ALA A 5 -3.49 -12.55 4.62
C ALA A 5 -2.12 -12.20 5.23
N ASN A 6 -1.72 -12.90 6.29
CA ASN A 6 -0.42 -12.77 6.93
C ASN A 6 0.73 -13.11 5.98
N ALA A 7 0.64 -14.23 5.27
CA ALA A 7 1.64 -14.62 4.28
C ALA A 7 1.73 -13.59 3.14
N ALA A 8 0.60 -13.05 2.68
CA ALA A 8 0.59 -12.02 1.66
C ALA A 8 1.25 -10.71 2.16
N MET A 9 0.87 -10.19 3.32
CA MET A 9 1.42 -8.94 3.88
C MET A 9 2.88 -9.04 4.32
N LYS A 10 3.43 -10.25 4.48
CA LYS A 10 4.83 -10.47 4.91
C LYS A 10 5.72 -11.13 3.87
N SER A 11 5.23 -11.29 2.65
CA SER A 11 6.03 -11.88 1.57
C SER A 11 7.13 -10.93 1.11
N ASN A 12 8.36 -11.42 1.08
CA ASN A 12 9.53 -10.69 0.57
C ASN A 12 9.56 -10.50 -0.95
N ARG A 13 8.55 -11.03 -1.67
CA ARG A 13 8.42 -10.85 -3.12
C ARG A 13 8.01 -9.43 -3.49
N TRP A 14 7.21 -8.79 -2.63
CA TRP A 14 6.61 -7.48 -2.90
C TRP A 14 6.64 -6.55 -1.68
N GLN A 15 7.23 -6.96 -0.56
CA GLN A 15 7.49 -6.09 0.59
C GLN A 15 8.99 -5.98 0.82
N GLY A 16 9.45 -4.79 1.21
CA GLY A 16 10.77 -4.57 1.77
C GLY A 16 10.90 -5.20 3.16
N SER A 17 12.13 -5.27 3.69
CA SER A 17 12.38 -5.74 5.06
C SER A 17 11.77 -4.83 6.14
N ASP A 18 11.42 -3.61 5.77
CA ASP A 18 10.70 -2.61 6.57
C ASP A 18 9.17 -2.73 6.46
N GLY A 19 8.67 -3.69 5.66
CA GLY A 19 7.24 -3.92 5.47
C GLY A 19 6.57 -2.99 4.46
N ILE A 20 7.31 -2.09 3.81
CA ILE A 20 6.76 -1.20 2.78
C ILE A 20 6.67 -1.96 1.44
N ILE A 21 5.58 -1.78 0.70
CA ILE A 21 5.31 -2.50 -0.54
C ILE A 21 6.21 -2.05 -1.69
N THR A 22 7.04 -2.94 -2.26
CA THR A 22 7.98 -2.63 -3.36
C THR A 22 7.38 -2.77 -4.76
N GLU A 23 6.18 -3.36 -4.87
CA GLU A 23 5.51 -3.63 -6.16
C GLU A 23 5.40 -2.37 -7.03
N GLY A 24 5.75 -2.46 -8.31
CA GLY A 24 5.59 -1.36 -9.27
C GLY A 24 6.40 -0.09 -8.98
N GLN A 25 7.51 -0.20 -8.23
CA GLN A 25 8.42 0.92 -7.92
C GLN A 25 9.72 0.92 -8.75
N ASP A 26 9.88 -0.01 -9.68
CA ASP A 26 11.11 -0.23 -10.45
C ASP A 26 11.02 0.25 -11.91
N GLY A 27 12.12 0.14 -12.65
CA GLY A 27 12.18 0.49 -14.07
C GLY A 27 12.08 1.99 -14.36
N ASP A 28 11.59 2.37 -15.55
CA ASP A 28 11.37 3.76 -15.92
C ASP A 28 10.14 4.32 -15.19
N LEU A 29 10.38 5.18 -14.21
CA LEU A 29 9.35 5.81 -13.39
C LEU A 29 8.54 6.86 -14.15
N ASN A 30 8.96 7.29 -15.34
CA ASN A 30 8.20 8.18 -16.23
C ASN A 30 7.26 7.40 -17.18
N ALA A 31 7.32 6.08 -17.16
CA ALA A 31 6.47 5.22 -17.96
C ALA A 31 5.40 4.52 -17.10
N ASN A 32 4.18 4.52 -17.61
CA ASN A 32 3.10 3.74 -17.02
C ASN A 32 3.23 2.26 -17.39
N ASN A 33 2.87 1.39 -16.46
CA ASN A 33 2.70 -0.05 -16.67
C ASN A 33 1.69 -0.61 -15.65
N ASP A 34 1.27 -1.86 -15.82
CA ASP A 34 0.27 -2.47 -14.94
C ASP A 34 0.74 -2.57 -13.49
N GLY A 35 2.03 -2.84 -13.28
CA GLY A 35 2.65 -2.94 -11.96
C GLY A 35 2.45 -1.69 -11.09
N ARG A 36 2.37 -0.50 -11.71
CA ARG A 36 2.12 0.77 -10.99
C ARG A 36 0.82 0.73 -10.18
N GLY A 37 -0.20 -0.01 -10.64
CA GLY A 37 -1.50 -0.10 -9.99
C GLY A 37 -1.69 -1.30 -9.06
N PHE A 38 -0.85 -2.34 -9.13
CA PHE A 38 -1.08 -3.59 -8.39
C PHE A 38 -1.05 -3.41 -6.87
N LYS A 39 -0.19 -2.52 -6.35
CA LYS A 39 -0.18 -2.18 -4.91
C LYS A 39 -1.54 -1.66 -4.43
N ALA A 40 -2.22 -0.88 -5.26
CA ALA A 40 -3.52 -0.28 -4.95
C ALA A 40 -4.61 -1.36 -4.87
N ILE A 41 -4.64 -2.26 -5.85
CA ILE A 41 -5.55 -3.40 -5.88
C ILE A 41 -5.34 -4.32 -4.67
N PHE A 42 -4.09 -4.57 -4.30
CA PHE A 42 -3.76 -5.38 -3.12
C PHE A 42 -4.33 -4.76 -1.84
N ILE A 43 -4.12 -3.46 -1.63
CA ILE A 43 -4.62 -2.72 -0.46
C ILE A 43 -6.15 -2.73 -0.41
N ARG A 44 -6.82 -2.51 -1.55
CA ARG A 44 -8.29 -2.60 -1.64
C ARG A 44 -8.80 -3.99 -1.28
N GLY A 45 -8.10 -5.04 -1.71
CA GLY A 45 -8.41 -6.41 -1.31
C GLY A 45 -8.29 -6.63 0.20
N LEU A 46 -7.27 -6.05 0.84
CA LEU A 46 -7.12 -6.09 2.29
C LEU A 46 -8.24 -5.34 3.01
N LEU A 47 -8.68 -4.19 2.49
CA LEU A 47 -9.83 -3.47 3.03
C LEU A 47 -11.10 -4.33 3.03
N GLU A 48 -11.38 -5.04 1.94
CA GLU A 48 -12.52 -5.97 1.86
C GLU A 48 -12.41 -7.08 2.91
N VAL A 49 -11.22 -7.64 3.10
CA VAL A 49 -10.97 -8.65 4.14
C VAL A 49 -11.22 -8.06 5.53
N PHE A 50 -10.71 -6.86 5.80
CA PHE A 50 -10.90 -6.15 7.06
C PHE A 50 -12.38 -5.94 7.38
N GLN A 51 -13.15 -5.42 6.43
CA GLN A 51 -14.58 -5.13 6.59
C GLN A 51 -15.42 -6.39 6.81
N ARG A 52 -15.08 -7.51 6.16
CA ARG A 52 -15.81 -8.77 6.31
C ARG A 52 -15.41 -9.58 7.53
N SER A 53 -14.23 -9.32 8.09
CA SER A 53 -13.67 -10.06 9.23
C SER A 53 -14.03 -9.46 10.58
N VAL A 54 -15.26 -8.96 10.75
CA VAL A 54 -15.69 -8.18 11.94
C VAL A 54 -15.48 -8.89 13.28
N ALA A 55 -15.55 -10.23 13.31
CA ALA A 55 -15.37 -11.02 14.53
C ALA A 55 -13.92 -11.47 14.78
N ASN A 56 -13.00 -11.24 13.83
CA ASN A 56 -11.61 -11.67 13.91
C ASN A 56 -10.70 -10.47 14.18
N ASN A 57 -10.57 -10.12 15.46
CA ASN A 57 -9.80 -8.96 15.91
C ASN A 57 -8.32 -9.07 15.52
N ASP A 58 -7.71 -10.25 15.64
CA ASP A 58 -6.29 -10.43 15.32
C ASP A 58 -6.00 -10.16 13.83
N LEU A 59 -6.89 -10.61 12.93
CA LEU A 59 -6.76 -10.31 11.50
C LEU A 59 -6.99 -8.82 11.22
N ARG A 60 -7.94 -8.19 11.90
CA ARG A 60 -8.20 -6.76 11.74
C ARG A 60 -7.01 -5.92 12.23
N ILE A 61 -6.42 -6.27 13.37
CA ILE A 61 -5.20 -5.65 13.90
C ILE A 61 -4.05 -5.83 12.91
N LEU A 62 -3.86 -7.05 12.38
CA LEU A 62 -2.80 -7.31 11.41
C LEU A 62 -2.93 -6.44 10.16
N ILE A 63 -4.14 -6.31 9.60
CA ILE A 63 -4.38 -5.49 8.40
C ILE A 63 -4.21 -4.00 8.72
N HIS A 64 -4.75 -3.53 9.85
CA HIS A 64 -4.56 -2.16 10.34
C HIS A 64 -3.07 -1.82 10.44
N SER A 65 -2.28 -2.66 11.13
CA SER A 65 -0.83 -2.43 11.28
C SER A 65 -0.09 -2.41 9.94
N TYR A 66 -0.51 -3.22 8.96
CA TYR A 66 0.08 -3.18 7.62
C TYR A 66 -0.28 -1.89 6.87
N VAL A 67 -1.54 -1.44 6.98
CA VAL A 67 -2.04 -0.19 6.39
C VAL A 67 -1.30 1.01 6.97
N ASP A 68 -1.05 1.06 8.27
CA ASP A 68 -0.28 2.12 8.91
C ASP A 68 1.12 2.27 8.34
N VAL A 69 1.84 1.16 8.13
CA VAL A 69 3.18 1.20 7.51
C VAL A 69 3.11 1.82 6.12
N GLN A 70 2.14 1.41 5.30
CA GLN A 70 2.00 1.94 3.94
C GLN A 70 1.58 3.41 3.93
N TYR A 71 0.66 3.79 4.80
CA TYR A 71 0.17 5.16 4.92
C TYR A 71 1.27 6.11 5.35
N ASN A 72 2.05 5.75 6.38
CA ASN A 72 3.17 6.56 6.83
C ASN A 72 4.26 6.66 5.76
N ALA A 73 4.60 5.56 5.09
CA ALA A 73 5.56 5.59 3.97
C ALA A 73 5.11 6.53 2.84
N LEU A 74 3.82 6.50 2.49
CA LEU A 74 3.26 7.38 1.48
C LEU A 74 3.38 8.86 1.86
N LEU A 75 3.03 9.21 3.10
CA LEU A 75 3.04 10.60 3.58
C LEU A 75 4.45 11.13 3.78
N ASP A 76 5.34 10.34 4.39
CA ASP A 76 6.63 10.82 4.87
C ASP A 76 7.73 10.72 3.82
N LEU A 77 7.67 9.70 2.95
CA LEU A 77 8.76 9.37 2.01
C LEU A 77 8.39 9.67 0.56
N ALA A 78 7.11 9.59 0.23
CA ALA A 78 6.60 9.60 -1.14
C ALA A 78 5.58 10.70 -1.40
N SER A 79 5.68 11.82 -0.70
CA SER A 79 4.83 12.99 -0.90
C SER A 79 5.67 14.27 -0.97
N ASN A 80 5.13 15.29 -1.65
CA ASN A 80 5.62 16.67 -1.55
C ASN A 80 4.66 17.58 -0.78
N GLY A 81 3.70 17.01 -0.04
CA GLY A 81 2.66 17.72 0.69
C GLY A 81 1.42 18.07 -0.15
N ALA A 82 1.48 17.95 -1.48
CA ALA A 82 0.35 18.20 -2.38
C ALA A 82 0.05 17.03 -3.33
N SER A 83 1.00 16.13 -3.53
CA SER A 83 0.92 15.04 -4.51
C SER A 83 1.74 13.84 -4.04
N TYR A 84 1.31 12.65 -4.47
CA TYR A 84 1.91 11.39 -4.08
C TYR A 84 2.71 10.72 -5.20
N GLY A 85 3.84 10.12 -4.87
CA GLY A 85 4.72 9.42 -5.78
C GLY A 85 4.37 7.94 -5.91
N VAL A 86 4.91 7.29 -6.94
CA VAL A 86 4.76 5.83 -7.10
C VAL A 86 5.75 5.02 -6.24
N VAL A 87 6.87 5.63 -5.86
CA VAL A 87 7.94 5.02 -5.07
C VAL A 87 7.69 5.29 -3.59
N TRP A 88 7.02 4.37 -2.88
CA TRP A 88 6.67 4.53 -1.47
C TRP A 88 7.85 4.36 -0.50
N HIS A 89 8.94 3.74 -0.94
CA HIS A 89 10.21 3.76 -0.20
C HIS A 89 10.92 5.11 -0.27
N GLY A 90 10.41 6.02 -1.10
CA GLY A 90 11.03 7.31 -1.37
C GLY A 90 12.38 7.20 -2.11
N PRO A 91 13.01 8.36 -2.35
CA PRO A 91 12.42 9.68 -2.18
C PRO A 91 11.27 9.91 -3.17
N TYR A 92 10.40 10.88 -2.87
CA TYR A 92 9.30 11.28 -3.75
C TYR A 92 9.77 11.46 -5.21
N PHE A 93 9.14 10.71 -6.11
CA PHE A 93 9.34 10.82 -7.55
C PHE A 93 8.06 11.34 -8.20
N GLY A 94 8.00 12.66 -8.38
CA GLY A 94 7.11 13.39 -9.30
C GLY A 94 5.59 13.11 -9.23
N PRO A 95 4.74 14.09 -9.56
CA PRO A 95 3.32 13.83 -9.68
C PRO A 95 3.05 13.06 -10.99
N THR A 96 2.87 11.74 -10.90
CA THR A 96 2.43 10.91 -12.03
C THR A 96 0.97 10.50 -11.83
N SER A 97 0.23 10.29 -12.92
CA SER A 97 -1.18 9.87 -12.83
C SER A 97 -1.32 8.50 -12.16
N TRP A 98 -0.38 7.57 -12.41
CA TRP A 98 -0.36 6.26 -11.77
C TRP A 98 0.08 6.32 -10.31
N GLY A 99 1.01 7.21 -9.93
CA GLY A 99 1.36 7.46 -8.53
C GLY A 99 0.18 7.99 -7.72
N GLN A 100 -0.56 8.97 -8.26
CA GLN A 100 -1.79 9.46 -7.61
C GLN A 100 -2.85 8.36 -7.50
N ASN A 101 -3.07 7.60 -8.57
CA ASN A 101 -4.08 6.53 -8.56
C ASN A 101 -3.74 5.45 -7.53
N ALA A 102 -2.48 5.04 -7.44
CA ALA A 102 -2.04 4.06 -6.47
C ALA A 102 -2.19 4.54 -5.02
N ALA A 103 -2.01 5.84 -4.78
CA ALA A 103 -2.18 6.45 -3.46
C ALA A 103 -3.64 6.45 -2.96
N LEU A 104 -4.63 6.50 -3.86
CA LEU A 104 -6.04 6.59 -3.45
C LEU A 104 -6.48 5.42 -2.58
N ASP A 105 -6.13 4.19 -2.96
CA ASP A 105 -6.57 3.00 -2.23
C ASP A 105 -5.99 2.95 -0.82
N ILE A 106 -4.74 3.42 -0.60
CA ILE A 106 -4.18 3.47 0.75
C ILE A 106 -4.77 4.59 1.60
N LEU A 107 -5.00 5.77 1.02
CA LEU A 107 -5.64 6.89 1.73
C LEU A 107 -7.07 6.54 2.16
N VAL A 108 -7.85 5.91 1.28
CA VAL A 108 -9.21 5.46 1.60
C VAL A 108 -9.19 4.33 2.61
N THR A 109 -8.28 3.35 2.45
CA THR A 109 -8.19 2.22 3.38
C THR A 109 -7.80 2.68 4.79
N ALA A 110 -6.89 3.65 4.92
CA ALA A 110 -6.51 4.22 6.21
C ALA A 110 -7.70 4.85 6.94
N ILE A 111 -8.63 5.52 6.25
CA ILE A 111 -9.85 6.10 6.87
C ILE A 111 -10.77 5.01 7.45
N VAL A 112 -10.81 3.83 6.84
CA VAL A 112 -11.74 2.77 7.26
C VAL A 112 -11.09 1.81 8.26
N ALA A 113 -9.78 1.58 8.11
CA ALA A 113 -9.03 0.63 8.92
C ALA A 113 -8.51 1.24 10.23
N ASN A 114 -8.40 2.57 10.34
CA ASN A 114 -7.88 3.30 11.51
C ASN A 114 -8.97 4.10 12.22
#